data_AF-A0AAJ4XPR8-F1
#
_entry.id   AF-A0AAJ4XPR8-F1
#
_cell.length_a   1.000
_cell.length_b   1.000
_cell.length_c   1.000
_cell.angle_alpha   90.00
_cell.angle_beta   90.00
_cell.angle_gamma   90.00
#
_symmetry.space_group_name_H-M   'P 1'
#
loop_
_entity.id
_entity.type
_entity.pdbx_description
1 polymer ?
#
loop_
_entity_poly.entity_id
_entity_poly.type
_entity_poly.pdbx_seq_one_letter_code
_entity_poly.pdbx_strand_id
1 'polypeptide(L)'
;MASAAVMASTSALPAARPPPPDMDLDDDLDDQAFTSIDERAIEIRDSSDPMSMLSFYRRLFPWKQLFSWLNHDLAHMAATKCFTHREFAFTLQNEAYLRYNSFSTPDELKKEVCRLNPARFEIGPVYTAKPKDRKTVQKASFKPIQRELVFDIDMTDYDEVRTCCSGKGICKRCWAFIGVAVQVLDEALRQDFGFKHLLWVYSGRRGIHCWISDKHAFELADDARKAIVGWFELIKGGANAVKKVDAGWTASTAGRSLHPSLRRAIGGEGSESGPLKLAFVDTVLKDQDCFRSPEQWNILLQLLPLSETEAIEKLRCKWQRASSSRSSLDKWQDVMECAHRAGEYKSERIWRPCLEDIILQYTYPRIDAEVSKHLNHLLKSPFVVHPATGRVCVPLEPSKVFDFDPEAGCPTVAQLLRELNAYEASHKHASPAVKSNYKNQVTTASATATTEGDSGATVKQDWEKTSLRPFVQLFEKHCNAIAKDTRAARREIQEQNATDF
;
A
#
# COMPACT_ATOMS: atom_id res chain seq x y z
N MET A 1 48.02 50.38 9.57
CA MET A 1 47.94 50.94 8.21
C MET A 1 47.95 49.79 7.22
N ALA A 2 46.80 49.45 6.64
CA ALA A 2 46.72 48.53 5.51
C ALA A 2 45.42 48.81 4.72
N SER A 3 45.58 48.77 3.40
CA SER A 3 44.73 49.24 2.31
C SER A 3 43.27 48.81 2.30
N ALA A 4 42.45 49.71 1.76
CA ALA A 4 41.03 49.56 1.46
C ALA A 4 40.75 48.57 0.31
N ALA A 5 39.69 47.79 0.47
CA ALA A 5 39.14 46.90 -0.56
C ALA A 5 38.03 47.62 -1.35
N VAL A 6 38.07 47.44 -2.66
CA VAL A 6 37.19 48.04 -3.68
C VAL A 6 35.88 47.26 -3.80
N MET A 7 34.77 47.98 -3.93
CA MET A 7 33.41 47.48 -4.08
C MET A 7 33.15 46.84 -5.46
N ALA A 8 32.35 45.77 -5.48
CA ALA A 8 31.88 45.09 -6.69
C ALA A 8 30.66 45.80 -7.31
N SER A 9 30.68 45.94 -8.64
CA SER A 9 29.64 46.57 -9.45
C SER A 9 28.53 45.59 -9.88
N THR A 10 27.35 46.19 -9.99
CA THR A 10 26.01 45.73 -10.39
C THR A 10 25.90 44.81 -11.62
N SER A 11 24.96 43.86 -11.54
CA SER A 11 24.55 42.94 -12.62
C SER A 11 23.81 43.63 -13.77
N ALA A 12 24.23 43.38 -15.01
CA ALA A 12 23.48 43.73 -16.22
C ALA A 12 22.49 42.60 -16.58
N LEU A 13 21.26 42.97 -16.94
CA LEU A 13 20.23 42.07 -17.49
C LEU A 13 20.59 41.63 -18.92
N PRO A 14 20.23 40.40 -19.35
CA PRO A 14 20.52 39.92 -20.70
C PRO A 14 19.65 40.59 -21.78
N ALA A 15 20.20 40.70 -23.00
CA ALA A 15 19.58 41.35 -24.16
C ALA A 15 18.32 40.61 -24.68
N ALA A 16 17.39 41.37 -25.23
CA ALA A 16 16.16 40.88 -25.84
C ALA A 16 16.43 39.96 -27.04
N ARG A 17 15.69 38.84 -27.11
CA ARG A 17 15.79 37.80 -28.15
C ARG A 17 15.27 38.35 -29.49
N PRO A 18 15.93 38.07 -30.64
CA PRO A 18 15.42 38.47 -31.94
C PRO A 18 14.13 37.71 -32.31
N PRO A 19 13.26 38.27 -33.15
CA PRO A 19 12.04 37.60 -33.61
C PRO A 19 12.40 36.38 -34.47
N PRO A 20 11.55 35.32 -34.46
CA PRO A 20 11.80 34.11 -35.22
C PRO A 20 11.76 34.39 -36.73
N PRO A 21 12.55 33.66 -37.54
CA PRO A 21 12.51 33.78 -38.99
C PRO A 21 11.16 33.25 -39.53
N ASP A 22 10.65 33.88 -40.58
CA ASP A 22 9.50 33.41 -41.35
C ASP A 22 9.75 31.97 -41.80
N MET A 23 8.93 31.04 -41.32
CA MET A 23 8.91 29.66 -41.79
C MET A 23 7.86 29.58 -42.90
N ASP A 24 8.32 29.67 -44.14
CA ASP A 24 7.59 29.15 -45.28
C ASP A 24 7.34 27.65 -45.04
N LEU A 25 6.08 27.25 -45.17
CA LEU A 25 5.62 25.87 -44.99
C LEU A 25 6.02 25.05 -46.23
N ASP A 26 7.17 24.38 -46.16
CA ASP A 26 7.48 23.27 -47.06
C ASP A 26 6.68 22.02 -46.61
N ASP A 27 5.84 21.55 -47.51
CA ASP A 27 4.77 20.56 -47.33
C ASP A 27 5.29 19.12 -47.50
N ASP A 28 6.39 18.77 -46.81
CA ASP A 28 6.97 17.42 -46.81
C ASP A 28 7.44 17.04 -45.39
N LEU A 29 6.50 16.70 -44.50
CA LEU A 29 6.81 16.09 -43.21
C LEU A 29 6.72 14.56 -43.31
N ASP A 30 7.87 13.92 -43.07
CA ASP A 30 8.08 12.48 -42.97
C ASP A 30 7.02 11.76 -42.10
N ASP A 31 6.34 10.77 -42.69
CA ASP A 31 5.42 9.82 -42.05
C ASP A 31 6.07 8.95 -40.93
N GLN A 32 7.37 9.13 -40.64
CA GLN A 32 8.10 8.41 -39.58
C GLN A 32 8.08 9.13 -38.21
N ALA A 33 7.53 10.34 -38.11
CA ALA A 33 7.45 11.06 -36.83
C ALA A 33 6.33 10.57 -35.90
N PHE A 34 5.37 9.78 -36.40
CA PHE A 34 4.26 9.23 -35.60
C PHE A 34 4.53 7.83 -35.02
N THR A 35 5.62 7.16 -35.41
CA THR A 35 5.93 5.78 -34.96
C THR A 35 6.69 5.68 -33.64
N SER A 36 6.88 6.77 -32.90
CA SER A 36 7.63 6.78 -31.62
C SER A 36 6.90 7.46 -30.45
N ILE A 37 5.57 7.58 -30.54
CA ILE A 37 4.77 8.07 -29.42
C ILE A 37 4.69 6.96 -28.35
N ASP A 38 5.34 7.18 -27.20
CA ASP A 38 5.15 6.32 -26.02
C ASP A 38 3.73 6.50 -25.48
N GLU A 39 2.82 5.62 -25.90
CA GLU A 39 1.42 5.60 -25.49
C GLU A 39 1.27 5.59 -23.96
N ARG A 40 2.20 4.96 -23.22
CA ARG A 40 2.15 4.91 -21.75
C ARG A 40 2.41 6.28 -21.13
N ALA A 41 3.36 7.04 -21.69
CA ALA A 41 3.64 8.39 -21.24
C ALA A 41 2.44 9.32 -21.46
N ILE A 42 1.71 9.14 -22.57
CA ILE A 42 0.46 9.87 -22.85
C ILE A 42 -0.63 9.48 -21.85
N GLU A 43 -0.88 8.19 -21.65
CA GLU A 43 -1.92 7.74 -20.71
C GLU A 43 -1.68 8.23 -19.29
N ILE A 44 -0.42 8.26 -18.85
CA ILE A 44 -0.03 8.81 -17.54
C ILE A 44 -0.27 10.32 -17.48
N ARG A 45 0.14 11.07 -18.51
CA ARG A 45 -0.10 12.52 -18.60
C ARG A 45 -1.59 12.82 -18.56
N ASP A 46 -2.39 12.10 -19.34
CA ASP A 46 -3.83 12.29 -19.40
C ASP A 46 -4.51 11.89 -18.08
N SER A 47 -3.99 10.87 -17.39
CA SER A 47 -4.50 10.46 -16.08
C SER A 47 -4.14 11.43 -14.95
N SER A 48 -2.99 12.11 -15.07
CA SER A 48 -2.52 13.08 -14.09
C SER A 48 -3.00 14.51 -14.39
N ASP A 49 -3.62 14.73 -15.55
CA ASP A 49 -4.24 16.00 -15.91
C ASP A 49 -5.30 16.42 -14.86
N PRO A 50 -5.27 17.67 -14.38
CA PRO A 50 -6.21 18.15 -13.36
C PRO A 50 -7.69 17.94 -13.74
N MET A 51 -8.08 18.06 -15.00
CA MET A 51 -9.47 17.86 -15.41
C MET A 51 -9.86 16.39 -15.40
N SER A 52 -8.96 15.49 -15.77
CA SER A 52 -9.16 14.03 -15.64
C SER A 52 -9.33 13.62 -14.18
N MET A 53 -8.46 14.10 -13.30
CA MET A 53 -8.53 13.88 -11.85
C MET A 53 -9.86 14.38 -11.27
N LEU A 54 -10.27 15.58 -11.65
CA LEU A 54 -11.52 16.18 -11.23
C LEU A 54 -12.73 15.37 -11.71
N SER A 55 -12.70 14.90 -12.97
CA SER A 55 -13.75 14.05 -13.53
C SER A 55 -13.86 12.73 -12.77
N PHE A 56 -12.72 12.10 -12.46
CA PHE A 56 -12.66 10.89 -11.65
C PHE A 56 -13.28 11.09 -10.27
N TYR A 57 -12.87 12.13 -9.52
CA TYR A 57 -13.44 12.41 -8.20
C TYR A 57 -14.92 12.78 -8.25
N ARG A 58 -15.40 13.41 -9.33
CA ARG A 58 -16.82 13.76 -9.47
C ARG A 58 -17.71 12.55 -9.75
N ARG A 59 -17.24 11.64 -10.62
CA ARG A 59 -18.08 10.62 -11.26
C ARG A 59 -17.79 9.20 -10.78
N LEU A 60 -16.52 8.84 -10.63
CA LEU A 60 -16.09 7.44 -10.47
C LEU A 60 -15.67 7.10 -9.04
N PHE A 61 -15.19 8.06 -8.27
CA PHE A 61 -14.74 7.79 -6.91
C PHE A 61 -15.89 7.25 -6.02
N PRO A 62 -15.69 6.14 -5.27
CA PRO A 62 -16.74 5.47 -4.49
C PRO A 62 -17.02 6.17 -3.15
N TRP A 63 -17.53 7.39 -3.18
CA TRP A 63 -17.80 8.23 -2.00
C TRP A 63 -18.70 7.56 -0.96
N LYS A 64 -19.73 6.86 -1.44
CA LYS A 64 -20.71 6.15 -0.61
C LYS A 64 -20.03 5.06 0.22
N GLN A 65 -19.18 4.26 -0.42
CA GLN A 65 -18.46 3.17 0.22
C GLN A 65 -17.36 3.72 1.14
N LEU A 66 -16.64 4.78 0.73
CA LEU A 66 -15.64 5.42 1.58
C LEU A 66 -16.27 5.95 2.89
N PHE A 67 -17.43 6.60 2.78
CA PHE A 67 -18.19 7.05 3.94
C PHE A 67 -18.64 5.90 4.82
N SER A 68 -19.23 4.84 4.23
CA SER A 68 -19.69 3.66 4.98
C SER A 68 -18.55 3.02 5.77
N TRP A 69 -17.39 2.85 5.14
CA TRP A 69 -16.18 2.34 5.78
C TRP A 69 -15.76 3.21 6.96
N LEU A 70 -15.54 4.51 6.75
CA LEU A 70 -15.01 5.41 7.78
C LEU A 70 -16.01 5.74 8.90
N ASN A 71 -17.31 5.65 8.61
CA ASN A 71 -18.38 5.85 9.57
C ASN A 71 -18.67 4.57 10.39
N HIS A 72 -18.13 3.41 9.97
CA HIS A 72 -18.38 2.10 10.57
C HIS A 72 -19.89 1.76 10.61
N ASP A 73 -20.63 2.16 9.58
CA ASP A 73 -22.08 1.98 9.48
C ASP A 73 -22.53 1.93 8.01
N LEU A 74 -23.79 1.57 7.74
CA LEU A 74 -24.31 1.58 6.38
C LEU A 74 -24.35 3.01 5.82
N ALA A 75 -24.13 3.12 4.51
CA ALA A 75 -23.99 4.39 3.84
C ALA A 75 -25.21 5.34 3.91
N HIS A 76 -26.41 4.83 4.20
CA HIS A 76 -27.62 5.65 4.37
C HIS A 76 -27.82 6.15 5.80
N MET A 77 -26.95 5.78 6.74
CA MET A 77 -27.03 6.22 8.12
C MET A 77 -26.40 7.59 8.32
N ALA A 78 -26.84 8.28 9.38
CA ALA A 78 -26.27 9.54 9.78
C ALA A 78 -24.78 9.42 10.13
N ALA A 79 -24.03 10.51 9.87
CA ALA A 79 -22.62 10.59 10.22
C ALA A 79 -22.44 10.57 11.74
N THR A 80 -21.57 9.68 12.21
CA THR A 80 -21.19 9.54 13.62
C THR A 80 -19.91 10.32 13.90
N LYS A 81 -19.40 10.24 15.14
CA LYS A 81 -18.09 10.80 15.48
C LYS A 81 -16.95 10.14 14.69
N CYS A 82 -17.09 8.88 14.29
CA CYS A 82 -16.09 8.15 13.50
C CYS A 82 -15.79 8.83 12.15
N PHE A 83 -16.77 9.54 11.59
CA PHE A 83 -16.59 10.34 10.38
C PHE A 83 -16.36 11.83 10.71
N THR A 84 -17.23 12.43 11.53
CA THR A 84 -17.23 13.89 11.75
C THR A 84 -16.00 14.42 12.49
N HIS A 85 -15.34 13.58 13.28
CA HIS A 85 -14.14 13.93 14.05
C HIS A 85 -12.87 13.34 13.43
N ARG A 86 -12.96 12.80 12.22
CA ARG A 86 -11.83 12.21 11.50
C ARG A 86 -11.01 13.28 10.79
N GLU A 87 -9.70 13.15 10.89
CA GLU A 87 -8.77 13.99 10.13
C GLU A 87 -8.64 13.48 8.69
N PHE A 88 -8.69 14.43 7.75
CA PHE A 88 -8.24 14.26 6.38
C PHE A 88 -7.12 15.26 6.10
N ALA A 89 -6.09 14.81 5.38
CA ALA A 89 -5.08 15.69 4.82
C ALA A 89 -5.10 15.69 3.30
N PHE A 90 -4.83 16.85 2.71
CA PHE A 90 -4.78 17.05 1.26
C PHE A 90 -3.39 17.49 0.85
N THR A 91 -2.80 16.77 -0.10
CA THR A 91 -1.64 17.27 -0.86
C THR A 91 -2.16 17.83 -2.17
N LEU A 92 -2.03 19.14 -2.35
CA LEU A 92 -2.45 19.82 -3.59
C LEU A 92 -1.42 19.59 -4.71
N GLN A 93 -1.78 19.95 -5.94
CA GLN A 93 -0.92 19.80 -7.13
C GLN A 93 0.38 20.62 -7.02
N ASN A 94 0.39 21.68 -6.22
CA ASN A 94 1.57 22.50 -5.92
C ASN A 94 2.33 22.01 -4.66
N GLU A 95 2.11 20.77 -4.23
CA GLU A 95 2.71 20.14 -3.04
C GLU A 95 2.33 20.81 -1.70
N ALA A 96 1.40 21.76 -1.69
CA ALA A 96 0.89 22.32 -0.43
C ALA A 96 0.16 21.23 0.36
N TYR A 97 0.54 21.07 1.63
CA TYR A 97 0.01 20.04 2.52
C TYR A 97 -0.95 20.64 3.56
N LEU A 98 -2.24 20.30 3.43
CA LEU A 98 -3.32 20.83 4.25
C LEU A 98 -3.79 19.75 5.23
N ARG A 99 -3.46 19.90 6.51
CA ARG A 99 -3.85 18.97 7.59
C ARG A 99 -5.06 19.44 8.38
N TYR A 100 -5.61 18.50 9.17
CA TYR A 100 -6.71 18.73 10.09
C TYR A 100 -8.00 19.21 9.42
N ASN A 101 -8.29 18.70 8.21
CA ASN A 101 -9.61 18.85 7.62
C ASN A 101 -10.56 17.81 8.22
N SER A 102 -11.85 18.13 8.31
CA SER A 102 -12.88 17.21 8.79
C SER A 102 -14.26 17.63 8.29
N PHE A 103 -15.14 16.68 8.02
CA PHE A 103 -16.39 16.93 7.30
C PHE A 103 -17.60 16.38 8.06
N SER A 104 -18.73 17.08 7.97
CA SER A 104 -19.96 16.65 8.66
C SER A 104 -20.72 15.60 7.86
N THR A 105 -20.57 15.61 6.53
CA THR A 105 -21.26 14.71 5.60
C THR A 105 -20.31 14.25 4.49
N PRO A 106 -20.60 13.11 3.82
CA PRO A 106 -19.84 12.69 2.64
C PRO A 106 -19.91 13.69 1.48
N ASP A 107 -21.01 14.43 1.34
CA ASP A 107 -21.16 15.45 0.31
C ASP A 107 -20.26 16.67 0.54
N GLU A 108 -20.06 17.08 1.80
CA GLU A 108 -19.09 18.12 2.15
C GLU A 108 -17.66 17.69 1.76
N LEU A 109 -17.28 16.44 2.08
CA LEU A 109 -15.99 15.88 1.68
C LEU A 109 -15.84 15.85 0.16
N LYS A 110 -16.83 15.30 -0.56
CA LYS A 110 -16.83 15.24 -2.03
C LYS A 110 -16.69 16.63 -2.64
N LYS A 111 -17.48 17.59 -2.16
CA LYS A 111 -17.45 18.98 -2.64
C LYS A 111 -16.07 19.60 -2.46
N GLU A 112 -15.47 19.41 -1.29
CA GLU A 112 -14.16 19.98 -0.98
C GLU A 112 -13.03 19.33 -1.79
N VAL A 113 -13.04 18.01 -1.93
CA VAL A 113 -12.07 17.30 -2.80
C VAL A 113 -12.23 17.74 -4.26
N CYS A 114 -13.46 17.90 -4.76
CA CYS A 114 -13.69 18.40 -6.11
C CYS A 114 -13.30 19.88 -6.27
N ARG A 115 -13.37 20.69 -5.21
CA ARG A 115 -12.99 22.10 -5.23
C ARG A 115 -11.47 22.28 -5.23
N LEU A 116 -10.79 21.54 -4.37
CA LEU A 116 -9.33 21.59 -4.22
C LEU A 116 -8.57 20.80 -5.28
N ASN A 117 -9.21 19.74 -5.83
CA ASN A 117 -8.63 18.78 -6.76
C ASN A 117 -7.21 18.31 -6.35
N PRO A 118 -7.08 17.73 -5.14
CA PRO A 118 -5.77 17.37 -4.60
C PRO A 118 -5.11 16.27 -5.43
N ALA A 119 -3.77 16.29 -5.47
CA ALA A 119 -2.97 15.22 -6.07
C ALA A 119 -3.21 13.88 -5.36
N ARG A 120 -3.35 13.93 -4.03
CA ARG A 120 -3.78 12.81 -3.18
C ARG A 120 -4.39 13.31 -1.89
N PHE A 121 -5.13 12.45 -1.21
CA PHE A 121 -5.56 12.71 0.15
C PHE A 121 -5.33 11.50 1.05
N GLU A 122 -5.15 11.80 2.33
CA GLU A 122 -4.77 10.86 3.37
C GLU A 122 -5.80 10.88 4.48
N ILE A 123 -5.98 9.72 5.11
CA ILE A 123 -6.93 9.51 6.20
C ILE A 123 -6.14 9.39 7.49
N GLY A 124 -6.51 10.19 8.47
CA GLY A 124 -5.95 10.20 9.81
C GLY A 124 -6.91 9.60 10.85
N PRO A 125 -6.59 9.80 12.14
CA PRO A 125 -7.40 9.30 13.24
C PRO A 125 -8.69 10.09 13.43
N VAL A 126 -9.56 9.51 14.25
CA VAL A 126 -10.66 10.19 14.91
C VAL A 126 -10.11 10.91 16.15
N TYR A 127 -10.52 12.16 16.34
CA TYR A 127 -10.11 13.02 17.45
C TYR A 127 -11.23 13.22 18.49
N THR A 128 -10.86 13.73 19.66
CA THR A 128 -11.81 14.17 20.70
C THR A 128 -12.72 15.34 20.27
N ALA A 129 -12.28 16.16 19.32
CA ALA A 129 -13.04 17.26 18.72
C ALA A 129 -12.82 17.28 17.21
N LYS A 130 -13.65 18.01 16.46
CA LYS A 130 -13.50 18.14 15.00
C LYS A 130 -12.13 18.75 14.65
N PRO A 131 -11.29 18.08 13.83
CA PRO A 131 -9.97 18.58 13.44
C PRO A 131 -9.95 20.00 12.88
N LYS A 132 -10.96 20.38 12.09
CA LYS A 132 -11.05 21.75 11.52
C LYS A 132 -11.17 22.84 12.59
N ASP A 133 -11.73 22.49 13.75
CA ASP A 133 -11.97 23.39 14.88
C ASP A 133 -10.85 23.32 15.93
N ARG A 134 -9.73 22.62 15.66
CA ARG A 134 -8.65 22.41 16.65
C ARG A 134 -8.12 23.69 17.30
N LYS A 135 -8.20 24.83 16.61
CA LYS A 135 -7.71 26.13 17.10
C LYS A 135 -8.59 26.71 18.21
N THR A 136 -9.85 26.27 18.32
CA THR A 136 -10.80 26.71 19.34
C THR A 136 -10.85 25.77 20.54
N VAL A 137 -10.11 24.66 20.50
CA VAL A 137 -10.06 23.64 21.55
C VAL A 137 -8.75 23.79 22.32
N GLN A 138 -8.78 23.57 23.64
CA GLN A 138 -7.56 23.55 24.45
C GLN A 138 -6.63 22.44 23.95
N LYS A 139 -5.36 22.78 23.71
CA LYS A 139 -4.36 21.86 23.13
C LYS A 139 -4.23 20.54 23.90
N ALA A 140 -4.33 20.57 25.22
CA ALA A 140 -4.26 19.36 26.06
C ALA A 140 -5.46 18.42 25.88
N SER A 141 -6.60 18.93 25.41
CA SER A 141 -7.83 18.15 25.21
C SER A 141 -7.98 17.61 23.79
N PHE A 142 -7.26 18.18 22.81
CA PHE A 142 -7.30 17.73 21.41
C PHE A 142 -6.30 16.59 21.18
N LYS A 143 -6.80 15.35 21.22
CA LYS A 143 -5.98 14.14 21.06
C LYS A 143 -6.64 13.12 20.15
N PRO A 144 -5.86 12.32 19.41
CA PRO A 144 -6.41 11.19 18.67
C PRO A 144 -6.92 10.13 19.64
N ILE A 145 -8.03 9.49 19.29
CA ILE A 145 -8.69 8.48 20.13
C ILE A 145 -8.76 7.11 19.47
N GLN A 146 -8.98 7.07 18.16
CA GLN A 146 -9.20 5.84 17.41
C GLN A 146 -8.64 5.99 15.99
N ARG A 147 -8.10 4.92 15.45
CA ARG A 147 -7.63 4.82 14.06
C ARG A 147 -7.53 3.36 13.70
N GLU A 148 -7.81 3.04 12.45
CA GLU A 148 -7.51 1.72 11.90
C GLU A 148 -6.04 1.36 12.21
N LEU A 149 -5.75 0.10 12.57
CA LEU A 149 -4.38 -0.37 12.58
C LEU A 149 -3.96 -0.56 11.12
N VAL A 150 -2.81 0.00 10.76
CA VAL A 150 -2.34 -0.03 9.37
C VAL A 150 -0.96 -0.62 9.30
N PHE A 151 -0.64 -1.21 8.15
CA PHE A 151 0.71 -1.63 7.77
C PHE A 151 1.01 -1.10 6.37
N ASP A 152 2.21 -0.59 6.15
CA ASP A 152 2.70 -0.16 4.84
C ASP A 152 3.92 -0.99 4.46
N ILE A 153 3.93 -1.46 3.22
CA ILE A 153 4.97 -2.31 2.63
C ILE A 153 5.33 -1.67 1.29
N ASP A 154 6.53 -1.08 1.20
CA ASP A 154 7.07 -0.53 -0.04
C ASP A 154 8.17 -1.44 -0.59
N MET A 155 8.17 -1.65 -1.90
CA MET A 155 9.19 -2.42 -2.59
C MET A 155 10.61 -1.87 -2.42
N THR A 156 10.80 -0.58 -2.09
CA THR A 156 12.15 -0.04 -1.83
C THR A 156 12.84 -0.73 -0.68
N ASP A 157 12.09 -1.21 0.31
CA ASP A 157 12.69 -1.90 1.45
C ASP A 157 13.31 -3.22 1.03
N TYR A 158 12.96 -3.76 -0.14
CA TYR A 158 13.49 -4.99 -0.72
C TYR A 158 14.63 -4.76 -1.73
N ASP A 159 15.12 -3.53 -1.91
CA ASP A 159 16.18 -3.21 -2.89
C ASP A 159 17.45 -4.05 -2.72
N GLU A 160 17.77 -4.47 -1.50
CA GLU A 160 18.94 -5.32 -1.21
C GLU A 160 18.75 -6.79 -1.61
N VAL A 161 17.51 -7.22 -1.84
CA VAL A 161 17.15 -8.63 -2.09
C VAL A 161 16.36 -8.82 -3.39
N ARG A 162 16.31 -7.80 -4.25
CA ARG A 162 15.76 -7.88 -5.60
C ARG A 162 16.78 -7.44 -6.64
N THR A 163 16.70 -8.01 -7.83
CA THR A 163 17.65 -7.78 -8.93
C THR A 163 16.97 -7.30 -10.20
N CYS A 164 15.66 -7.53 -10.36
CA CYS A 164 14.94 -7.19 -11.57
C CYS A 164 14.63 -5.70 -11.71
N CYS A 165 14.63 -4.94 -10.61
CA CYS A 165 14.29 -3.53 -10.54
C CYS A 165 15.09 -2.87 -9.42
N SER A 166 15.19 -1.53 -9.43
CA SER A 166 15.78 -0.74 -8.35
C SER A 166 14.94 0.49 -8.03
N GLY A 167 14.99 0.94 -6.78
CA GLY A 167 14.33 2.16 -6.29
C GLY A 167 12.85 2.23 -6.66
N LYS A 168 12.52 3.10 -7.61
CA LYS A 168 11.14 3.40 -8.04
C LYS A 168 10.54 2.39 -9.02
N GLY A 169 11.34 1.50 -9.60
CA GLY A 169 10.88 0.48 -10.52
C GLY A 169 10.12 -0.65 -9.81
N ILE A 170 9.13 -1.21 -10.49
CA ILE A 170 8.42 -2.42 -10.06
C ILE A 170 7.97 -3.20 -11.29
N CYS A 171 7.96 -4.53 -11.17
CA CYS A 171 7.39 -5.43 -12.16
C CYS A 171 6.76 -6.63 -11.46
N LYS A 172 6.12 -7.50 -12.25
CA LYS A 172 5.49 -8.74 -11.77
C LYS A 172 6.44 -9.64 -10.97
N ARG A 173 7.73 -9.66 -11.31
CA ARG A 173 8.76 -10.49 -10.69
C ARG A 173 8.98 -10.12 -9.22
N CYS A 174 9.36 -8.87 -8.94
CA CYS A 174 9.55 -8.44 -7.56
C CYS A 174 8.23 -8.27 -6.78
N TRP A 175 7.07 -8.14 -7.45
CA TRP A 175 5.77 -8.16 -6.76
C TRP A 175 5.54 -9.44 -5.95
N ALA A 176 6.20 -10.55 -6.29
CA ALA A 176 6.18 -11.76 -5.48
C ALA A 176 6.58 -11.51 -4.01
N PHE A 177 7.52 -10.59 -3.72
CA PHE A 177 7.85 -10.21 -2.35
C PHE A 177 6.66 -9.60 -1.59
N ILE A 178 5.87 -8.75 -2.25
CA ILE A 178 4.64 -8.20 -1.67
C ILE A 178 3.62 -9.30 -1.47
N GLY A 179 3.47 -10.21 -2.44
CA GLY A 179 2.53 -11.33 -2.33
C GLY A 179 2.83 -12.22 -1.12
N VAL A 180 4.10 -12.57 -0.91
CA VAL A 180 4.57 -13.34 0.25
C VAL A 180 4.35 -12.55 1.55
N ALA A 181 4.63 -11.25 1.53
CA ALA A 181 4.42 -10.40 2.70
C ALA A 181 2.94 -10.34 3.11
N VAL A 182 2.03 -10.19 2.14
CA VAL A 182 0.58 -10.23 2.36
C VAL A 182 0.14 -11.59 2.89
N GLN A 183 0.64 -12.70 2.34
CA GLN A 183 0.29 -14.03 2.79
C GLN A 183 0.68 -14.26 4.26
N VAL A 184 1.92 -13.91 4.64
CA VAL A 184 2.42 -14.09 6.01
C VAL A 184 1.71 -13.18 7.00
N LEU A 185 1.53 -11.90 6.64
CA LEU A 185 0.87 -10.94 7.51
C LEU A 185 -0.63 -11.20 7.66
N ASP A 186 -1.36 -11.48 6.58
CA ASP A 186 -2.79 -11.76 6.63
C ASP A 186 -3.08 -13.01 7.50
N GLU A 187 -2.28 -14.07 7.34
CA GLU A 187 -2.41 -15.27 8.16
C GLU A 187 -2.14 -15.00 9.64
N ALA A 188 -1.04 -14.31 9.98
CA ALA A 188 -0.69 -14.02 11.36
C ALA A 188 -1.66 -13.02 12.02
N LEU A 189 -2.09 -11.98 11.32
CA LEU A 189 -3.09 -11.03 11.82
C LEU A 189 -4.44 -11.71 12.12
N ARG A 190 -4.81 -12.73 11.33
CA ARG A 190 -6.04 -13.51 11.56
C ARG A 190 -5.88 -14.55 12.65
N GLN A 191 -4.83 -15.37 12.60
CA GLN A 191 -4.65 -16.51 13.51
C GLN A 191 -4.11 -16.09 14.89
N ASP A 192 -3.13 -15.19 14.92
CA ASP A 192 -2.45 -14.82 16.16
C ASP A 192 -3.21 -13.70 16.91
N PHE A 193 -3.88 -12.79 16.18
CA PHE A 193 -4.59 -11.64 16.77
C PHE A 193 -6.12 -11.69 16.61
N GLY A 194 -6.67 -12.61 15.81
CA GLY A 194 -8.11 -12.75 15.63
C GLY A 194 -8.78 -11.65 14.80
N PHE A 195 -8.02 -10.81 14.09
CA PHE A 195 -8.58 -9.73 13.28
C PHE A 195 -9.32 -10.27 12.05
N LYS A 196 -10.48 -9.70 11.75
CA LYS A 196 -11.37 -10.16 10.68
C LYS A 196 -11.39 -9.20 9.50
N HIS A 197 -11.42 -7.89 9.77
CA HIS A 197 -11.66 -6.85 8.79
C HIS A 197 -10.35 -6.23 8.31
N LEU A 198 -9.60 -7.01 7.53
CA LEU A 198 -8.39 -6.57 6.84
C LEU A 198 -8.73 -6.12 5.42
N LEU A 199 -8.30 -4.93 5.03
CA LEU A 199 -8.40 -4.39 3.67
C LEU A 199 -6.99 -4.11 3.13
N TRP A 200 -6.56 -4.94 2.20
CA TRP A 200 -5.30 -4.75 1.49
C TRP A 200 -5.51 -3.86 0.27
N VAL A 201 -4.70 -2.83 0.10
CA VAL A 201 -4.88 -1.78 -0.91
C VAL A 201 -3.57 -1.52 -1.62
N TYR A 202 -3.54 -1.70 -2.93
CA TYR A 202 -2.39 -1.33 -3.75
C TYR A 202 -2.11 0.17 -3.62
N SER A 203 -0.86 0.56 -3.40
CA SER A 203 -0.48 1.96 -3.12
C SER A 203 -0.54 2.88 -4.35
N GLY A 204 -0.88 2.32 -5.52
CA GLY A 204 -0.92 2.99 -6.83
C GLY A 204 0.43 3.00 -7.55
N ARG A 205 1.50 2.48 -6.93
CA ARG A 205 2.82 2.36 -7.56
C ARG A 205 3.51 1.05 -7.25
N ARG A 206 4.07 0.90 -6.06
CA ARG A 206 5.05 -0.17 -5.78
C ARG A 206 4.90 -0.84 -4.41
N GLY A 207 3.80 -0.59 -3.73
CA GLY A 207 3.59 -1.10 -2.39
C GLY A 207 2.14 -1.50 -2.18
N ILE A 208 1.85 -1.94 -0.97
CA ILE A 208 0.51 -2.30 -0.53
C ILE A 208 0.32 -1.83 0.91
N HIS A 209 -0.88 -1.37 1.22
CA HIS A 209 -1.29 -0.97 2.56
C HIS A 209 -2.29 -1.98 3.10
N CYS A 210 -2.18 -2.36 4.36
CA CYS A 210 -3.24 -3.05 5.08
C CYS A 210 -3.97 -2.06 5.98
N TRP A 211 -5.30 -2.07 5.98
CA TRP A 211 -6.14 -1.37 6.93
C TRP A 211 -6.96 -2.37 7.73
N ILE A 212 -6.87 -2.32 9.06
CA ILE A 212 -7.57 -3.21 9.97
C ILE A 212 -8.63 -2.40 10.72
N SER A 213 -9.90 -2.73 10.47
CA SER A 213 -11.06 -1.98 10.95
C SER A 213 -11.85 -2.70 12.05
N ASP A 214 -11.34 -3.81 12.58
CA ASP A 214 -11.89 -4.44 13.79
C ASP A 214 -11.95 -3.44 14.94
N LYS A 215 -13.06 -3.41 15.69
CA LYS A 215 -13.25 -2.47 16.80
C LYS A 215 -12.07 -2.44 17.78
N HIS A 216 -11.57 -3.62 18.13
CA HIS A 216 -10.45 -3.76 19.06
C HIS A 216 -9.14 -3.23 18.48
N ALA A 217 -8.90 -3.40 17.17
CA ALA A 217 -7.75 -2.81 16.47
C ALA A 217 -7.88 -1.27 16.35
N PHE A 218 -9.10 -0.80 16.09
CA PHE A 218 -9.45 0.60 15.93
C PHE A 218 -9.21 1.43 17.19
N GLU A 219 -9.37 0.80 18.36
CA GLU A 219 -9.24 1.38 19.70
C GLU A 219 -7.85 1.20 20.33
N LEU A 220 -6.90 0.53 19.66
CA LEU A 220 -5.57 0.29 20.23
C LEU A 220 -4.82 1.60 20.52
N ALA A 221 -4.29 1.69 21.75
CA ALA A 221 -3.32 2.70 22.14
C ALA A 221 -1.94 2.45 21.50
N ASP A 222 -1.11 3.49 21.46
CA ASP A 222 0.22 3.45 20.83
C ASP A 222 1.11 2.31 21.35
N ASP A 223 1.10 2.01 22.65
CA ASP A 223 1.96 0.95 23.19
C ASP A 223 1.52 -0.46 22.75
N ALA A 224 0.21 -0.69 22.62
CA ALA A 224 -0.30 -1.94 22.06
C ALA A 224 0.01 -2.03 20.56
N ARG A 225 -0.08 -0.93 19.81
CA ARG A 225 0.34 -0.87 18.40
C ARG A 225 1.82 -1.20 18.26
N LYS A 226 2.69 -0.59 19.06
CA LYS A 226 4.14 -0.90 19.09
C LYS A 226 4.40 -2.37 19.40
N ALA A 227 3.65 -2.98 20.31
CA ALA A 227 3.80 -4.40 20.62
C ALA A 227 3.45 -5.29 19.41
N ILE A 228 2.36 -5.00 18.70
CA ILE A 228 2.00 -5.71 17.46
C ILE A 228 3.02 -5.46 16.36
N VAL A 229 3.51 -4.24 16.18
CA VAL A 229 4.56 -3.94 15.20
C VAL A 229 5.84 -4.70 15.55
N GLY A 230 6.23 -4.72 16.83
CA GLY A 230 7.39 -5.48 17.31
C GLY A 230 7.26 -7.00 17.15
N TRP A 231 6.04 -7.53 17.10
CA TRP A 231 5.77 -8.93 16.75
C TRP A 231 6.16 -9.26 15.30
N PHE A 232 5.91 -8.31 14.39
CA PHE A 232 6.22 -8.44 12.97
C PHE A 232 7.59 -7.89 12.58
N GLU A 233 8.22 -7.06 13.42
CA GLU A 233 9.52 -6.44 13.13
C GLU A 233 10.67 -7.40 13.39
N LEU A 234 10.96 -8.25 12.40
CA LEU A 234 12.03 -9.25 12.47
C LEU A 234 13.37 -8.74 11.93
N ILE A 235 13.36 -8.02 10.81
CA ILE A 235 14.56 -7.55 10.13
C ILE A 235 15.05 -6.29 10.82
N LYS A 236 16.19 -6.38 11.50
CA LYS A 236 16.80 -5.29 12.28
C LYS A 236 18.22 -5.01 11.79
N GLY A 237 18.55 -3.75 11.58
CA GLY A 237 19.88 -3.33 11.15
C GLY A 237 19.83 -2.41 9.94
N GLY A 238 20.60 -1.31 9.99
CA GLY A 238 20.69 -0.34 8.91
C GLY A 238 21.44 -0.87 7.67
N ALA A 239 21.63 -0.01 6.67
CA ALA A 239 22.26 -0.36 5.39
C ALA A 239 23.68 -0.99 5.52
N ASN A 240 24.39 -0.73 6.62
CA ASN A 240 25.74 -1.26 6.87
C ASN A 240 25.74 -2.65 7.53
N ALA A 241 24.60 -3.14 8.02
CA ALA A 241 24.51 -4.43 8.69
C ALA A 241 24.24 -5.54 7.65
N VAL A 242 25.19 -6.47 7.51
CA VAL A 242 25.04 -7.61 6.60
C VAL A 242 24.04 -8.63 7.16
N LYS A 243 24.25 -9.11 8.39
CA LYS A 243 23.29 -9.96 9.10
C LYS A 243 22.23 -9.08 9.77
N LYS A 244 20.97 -9.23 9.34
CA LYS A 244 19.82 -8.43 9.82
C LYS A 244 18.78 -9.25 10.57
N VAL A 245 18.92 -10.57 10.58
CA VAL A 245 18.04 -11.47 11.30
C VAL A 245 18.89 -12.35 12.20
N ASP A 246 18.53 -12.39 13.47
CA ASP A 246 19.03 -13.36 14.46
C ASP A 246 17.81 -13.86 15.23
N ALA A 247 17.03 -14.72 14.56
CA ALA A 247 15.74 -15.14 15.06
C ALA A 247 15.88 -16.25 16.11
N GLY A 248 14.83 -16.48 16.88
CA GLY A 248 14.74 -17.61 17.80
C GLY A 248 15.33 -17.35 19.19
N TRP A 249 14.92 -18.20 20.11
CA TRP A 249 15.33 -18.14 21.51
C TRP A 249 16.13 -19.38 21.87
N THR A 250 17.20 -19.20 22.64
CA THR A 250 17.99 -20.29 23.21
C THR A 250 17.48 -20.58 24.62
N ALA A 251 16.53 -21.51 24.74
CA ALA A 251 16.27 -22.12 26.04
C ALA A 251 17.50 -22.96 26.44
N SER A 252 17.99 -22.78 27.67
CA SER A 252 19.32 -23.17 28.16
C SER A 252 19.71 -24.65 28.00
N THR A 253 18.83 -25.52 27.52
CA THR A 253 19.06 -26.96 27.32
C THR A 253 18.51 -27.57 26.03
N ALA A 254 17.63 -26.89 25.28
CA ALA A 254 16.86 -27.50 24.17
C ALA A 254 17.32 -27.10 22.74
N GLY A 255 18.36 -26.25 22.62
CA GLY A 255 18.76 -25.68 21.33
C GLY A 255 17.87 -24.51 20.90
N ARG A 256 18.26 -23.83 19.82
CA ARG A 256 17.53 -22.67 19.28
C ARG A 256 16.18 -23.14 18.70
N SER A 257 15.10 -22.47 19.10
CA SER A 257 13.76 -22.68 18.56
C SER A 257 13.17 -21.36 18.08
N LEU A 258 12.53 -21.39 16.91
CA LEU A 258 11.79 -20.26 16.36
C LEU A 258 10.43 -20.12 17.04
N HIS A 259 9.97 -18.88 17.17
CA HIS A 259 8.61 -18.58 17.63
C HIS A 259 7.57 -19.28 16.72
N PRO A 260 6.45 -19.82 17.25
CA PRO A 260 5.43 -20.54 16.45
C PRO A 260 5.00 -19.81 15.18
N SER A 261 4.79 -18.48 15.25
CA SER A 261 4.45 -17.65 14.08
C SER A 261 5.51 -17.72 12.96
N LEU A 262 6.81 -17.73 13.32
CA LEU A 262 7.91 -17.87 12.37
C LEU A 262 8.04 -19.32 11.85
N ARG A 263 7.81 -20.32 12.71
CA ARG A 263 7.81 -21.74 12.29
C ARG A 263 6.71 -22.01 11.27
N ARG A 264 5.51 -21.46 11.45
CA ARG A 264 4.42 -21.52 10.48
C ARG A 264 4.81 -20.85 9.16
N ALA A 265 5.38 -19.64 9.22
CA ALA A 265 5.78 -18.90 8.01
C ALA A 265 6.89 -19.62 7.21
N ILE A 266 7.84 -20.29 7.88
CA ILE A 266 8.90 -21.08 7.21
C ILE A 266 8.41 -22.47 6.76
N GLY A 267 7.51 -23.11 7.51
CA GLY A 267 7.06 -24.51 7.30
C GLY A 267 7.81 -25.53 8.13
N GLY A 268 7.97 -25.27 9.43
CA GLY A 268 8.66 -26.16 10.38
C GLY A 268 7.78 -27.23 11.04
N GLU A 269 6.45 -27.19 10.86
CA GLU A 269 5.51 -28.11 11.50
C GLU A 269 4.75 -28.95 10.45
N GLY A 270 5.34 -30.11 10.08
CA GLY A 270 4.65 -31.14 9.30
C GLY A 270 4.67 -30.95 7.77
N SER A 271 5.64 -31.58 7.10
CA SER A 271 5.71 -31.95 5.65
C SER A 271 5.45 -30.91 4.55
N GLU A 272 4.82 -29.76 4.80
CA GLU A 272 4.58 -28.72 3.81
C GLU A 272 5.61 -27.57 3.98
N SER A 273 6.24 -27.18 2.88
CA SER A 273 7.13 -26.01 2.89
C SER A 273 6.27 -24.76 3.03
N GLY A 274 6.49 -23.97 4.09
CA GLY A 274 5.72 -22.77 4.37
C GLY A 274 6.00 -21.67 3.34
N PRO A 275 5.21 -20.59 3.33
CA PRO A 275 5.28 -19.57 2.29
C PRO A 275 6.67 -18.97 2.10
N LEU A 276 7.43 -18.77 3.18
CA LEU A 276 8.77 -18.19 3.11
C LEU A 276 9.80 -19.12 2.45
N LYS A 277 9.73 -20.42 2.72
CA LYS A 277 10.67 -21.38 2.12
C LYS A 277 10.38 -21.59 0.63
N LEU A 278 9.10 -21.61 0.24
CA LEU A 278 8.69 -21.64 -1.16
C LEU A 278 9.14 -20.37 -1.89
N ALA A 279 8.88 -19.19 -1.31
CA ALA A 279 9.33 -17.91 -1.85
C ALA A 279 10.85 -17.81 -1.97
N PHE A 280 11.58 -18.39 -1.02
CA PHE A 280 13.04 -18.40 -1.10
C PHE A 280 13.51 -19.16 -2.34
N VAL A 281 12.93 -20.32 -2.61
CA VAL A 281 13.29 -21.09 -3.81
C VAL A 281 12.84 -20.39 -5.09
N ASP A 282 11.57 -20.02 -5.18
CA ASP A 282 10.99 -19.55 -6.46
C ASP A 282 11.31 -18.08 -6.75
N THR A 283 11.22 -17.20 -5.75
CA THR A 283 11.50 -15.78 -5.90
C THR A 283 12.99 -15.49 -5.76
N VAL A 284 13.64 -15.92 -4.68
CA VAL A 284 15.03 -15.49 -4.37
C VAL A 284 16.06 -16.26 -5.21
N LEU A 285 15.97 -17.59 -5.26
CA LEU A 285 16.97 -18.42 -5.93
C LEU A 285 16.75 -18.53 -7.45
N LYS A 286 15.51 -18.72 -7.91
CA LYS A 286 15.21 -18.94 -9.34
C LYS A 286 14.97 -17.63 -10.08
N ASP A 287 13.98 -16.84 -9.65
CA ASP A 287 13.55 -15.65 -10.40
C ASP A 287 14.54 -14.49 -10.26
N GLN A 288 14.83 -14.05 -9.03
CA GLN A 288 15.75 -12.94 -8.79
C GLN A 288 17.22 -13.35 -8.93
N ASP A 289 17.53 -14.65 -8.79
CA ASP A 289 18.89 -15.19 -8.87
C ASP A 289 19.88 -14.38 -8.00
N CYS A 290 19.46 -14.12 -6.75
CA CYS A 290 20.05 -13.14 -5.83
C CYS A 290 21.50 -13.39 -5.42
N PHE A 291 22.09 -14.54 -5.73
CA PHE A 291 23.47 -14.94 -5.42
C PHE A 291 24.29 -15.17 -6.68
N ARG A 292 23.84 -14.68 -7.85
CA ARG A 292 24.58 -14.83 -9.10
C ARG A 292 25.93 -14.10 -9.05
N SER A 293 25.93 -12.83 -8.67
CA SER A 293 27.10 -11.96 -8.77
C SER A 293 28.12 -12.18 -7.63
N PRO A 294 29.42 -11.91 -7.86
CA PRO A 294 30.46 -11.90 -6.83
C PRO A 294 30.09 -11.15 -5.57
N GLU A 295 29.55 -9.95 -5.71
CA GLU A 295 29.17 -9.07 -4.61
C GLU A 295 28.08 -9.73 -3.76
N GLN A 296 27.10 -10.36 -4.41
CA GLN A 296 25.95 -10.96 -3.75
C GLN A 296 26.26 -12.28 -3.05
N TRP A 297 26.99 -13.20 -3.68
CA TRP A 297 27.34 -14.44 -2.98
C TRP A 297 28.37 -14.19 -1.87
N ASN A 298 29.17 -13.11 -1.94
CA ASN A 298 29.99 -12.68 -0.82
C ASN A 298 29.17 -12.24 0.40
N ILE A 299 28.01 -11.62 0.17
CA ILE A 299 27.03 -11.33 1.24
C ILE A 299 26.51 -12.64 1.82
N LEU A 300 26.10 -13.60 0.98
CA LEU A 300 25.65 -14.91 1.44
C LEU A 300 26.71 -15.60 2.32
N LEU A 301 27.98 -15.63 1.92
CA LEU A 301 29.06 -16.23 2.71
C LEU A 301 29.24 -15.58 4.09
N GLN A 302 28.98 -14.28 4.21
CA GLN A 302 29.03 -13.57 5.49
C GLN A 302 27.85 -13.88 6.41
N LEU A 303 26.73 -14.37 5.84
CA LEU A 303 25.57 -14.82 6.60
C LEU A 303 25.71 -16.26 7.11
N LEU A 304 26.60 -17.07 6.51
CA LEU A 304 26.86 -18.45 6.92
C LEU A 304 27.51 -18.55 8.32
N PRO A 305 27.51 -19.73 8.97
CA PRO A 305 28.04 -19.87 10.31
C PRO A 305 29.53 -19.51 10.41
N LEU A 306 29.85 -18.43 11.12
CA LEU A 306 31.22 -17.92 11.25
C LEU A 306 32.20 -18.94 11.88
N SER A 307 31.69 -19.93 12.62
CA SER A 307 32.50 -21.03 13.17
C SER A 307 32.97 -22.05 12.12
N GLU A 308 32.36 -22.08 10.94
CA GLU A 308 32.64 -23.07 9.88
C GLU A 308 33.53 -22.49 8.77
N THR A 309 34.64 -21.88 9.18
CA THR A 309 35.55 -21.11 8.29
C THR A 309 36.11 -21.94 7.12
N GLU A 310 36.50 -23.19 7.36
CA GLU A 310 37.04 -24.08 6.31
C GLU A 310 35.99 -24.39 5.23
N ALA A 311 34.73 -24.60 5.63
CA ALA A 311 33.64 -24.86 4.69
C ALA A 311 33.33 -23.61 3.86
N ILE A 312 33.27 -22.45 4.51
CA ILE A 312 33.04 -21.15 3.85
C ILE A 312 34.15 -20.84 2.83
N GLU A 313 35.41 -21.10 3.17
CA GLU A 313 36.53 -20.85 2.26
C GLU A 313 36.52 -21.81 1.06
N LYS A 314 36.14 -23.07 1.26
CA LYS A 314 35.91 -24.02 0.15
C LYS A 314 34.82 -23.54 -0.80
N LEU A 315 33.70 -23.03 -0.27
CA LEU A 315 32.63 -22.43 -1.08
C LEU A 315 33.11 -21.20 -1.85
N ARG A 316 33.84 -20.28 -1.18
CA ARG A 316 34.45 -19.10 -1.81
C ARG A 316 35.33 -19.49 -2.99
N CYS A 317 36.29 -20.38 -2.77
CA CYS A 317 37.18 -20.88 -3.81
C CYS A 317 36.41 -21.55 -4.97
N LYS A 318 35.38 -22.35 -4.67
CA LYS A 318 34.54 -23.03 -5.67
C LYS A 318 33.81 -22.02 -6.55
N TRP A 319 33.21 -20.99 -5.95
CA TRP A 319 32.42 -20.00 -6.68
C TRP A 319 33.27 -18.97 -7.43
N GLN A 320 34.45 -18.60 -6.91
CA GLN A 320 35.41 -17.75 -7.62
C GLN A 320 35.91 -18.41 -8.92
N ARG A 321 36.27 -19.69 -8.87
CA ARG A 321 36.72 -20.46 -10.06
C ARG A 321 35.63 -20.65 -11.09
N ALA A 322 34.37 -20.77 -10.65
CA ALA A 322 33.24 -20.94 -11.55
C ALA A 322 32.80 -19.63 -12.23
N SER A 323 33.30 -18.47 -11.74
CA SER A 323 33.24 -17.06 -12.19
C SER A 323 31.89 -16.47 -12.67
N SER A 324 30.97 -17.27 -13.23
CA SER A 324 29.62 -16.84 -13.66
C SER A 324 28.67 -18.00 -14.02
N SER A 325 29.09 -19.27 -14.00
CA SER A 325 28.28 -20.39 -14.49
C SER A 325 27.26 -20.95 -13.49
N ARG A 326 27.46 -20.74 -12.18
CA ARG A 326 26.57 -21.28 -11.13
C ARG A 326 25.45 -20.31 -10.78
N SER A 327 24.22 -20.79 -10.88
CA SER A 327 23.03 -20.07 -10.44
C SER A 327 22.98 -19.96 -8.91
N SER A 328 22.09 -19.12 -8.39
CA SER A 328 21.82 -19.04 -6.94
C SER A 328 21.30 -20.34 -6.37
N LEU A 329 20.50 -21.08 -7.16
CA LEU A 329 20.04 -22.41 -6.79
C LEU A 329 21.21 -23.39 -6.60
N ASP A 330 22.16 -23.40 -7.54
CA ASP A 330 23.36 -24.25 -7.46
C ASP A 330 24.23 -23.89 -6.25
N LYS A 331 24.40 -22.58 -5.98
CA LYS A 331 25.16 -22.11 -4.81
C LYS A 331 24.45 -22.47 -3.50
N TRP A 332 23.13 -22.38 -3.45
CA TRP A 332 22.37 -22.81 -2.28
C TRP A 332 22.46 -24.33 -2.05
N GLN A 333 22.45 -25.14 -3.12
CA GLN A 333 22.70 -26.58 -3.02
C GLN A 333 24.10 -26.88 -2.47
N ASP A 334 25.13 -26.14 -2.91
CA ASP A 334 26.49 -26.27 -2.36
C ASP A 334 26.51 -26.01 -0.84
N VAL A 335 25.79 -24.97 -0.38
CA VAL A 335 25.65 -24.64 1.05
C VAL A 335 24.96 -25.77 1.82
N MET A 336 23.86 -26.31 1.28
CA MET A 336 23.13 -27.43 1.88
C MET A 336 23.99 -28.70 1.99
N GLU A 337 24.82 -28.97 0.97
CA GLU A 337 25.77 -30.08 0.98
C GLU A 337 26.85 -29.90 2.05
N CYS A 338 27.38 -28.68 2.21
CA CYS A 338 28.29 -28.34 3.31
C CYS A 338 27.66 -28.55 4.69
N ALA A 339 26.41 -28.12 4.87
CA ALA A 339 25.67 -28.31 6.11
C ALA A 339 25.50 -29.80 6.44
N HIS A 340 25.14 -30.63 5.46
CA HIS A 340 25.01 -32.07 5.63
C HIS A 340 26.34 -32.74 6.01
N ARG A 341 27.44 -32.34 5.35
CA ARG A 341 28.79 -32.87 5.62
C ARG A 341 29.36 -32.46 6.98
N ALA A 342 28.82 -31.43 7.63
CA ALA A 342 29.27 -31.00 8.95
C ALA A 342 28.90 -31.99 10.07
N GLY A 343 28.09 -33.01 9.78
CA GLY A 343 27.61 -33.99 10.74
C GLY A 343 26.34 -33.53 11.45
N GLU A 344 25.54 -34.49 11.90
CA GLU A 344 24.17 -34.29 12.40
C GLU A 344 24.07 -33.19 13.47
N TYR A 345 24.97 -33.23 14.47
CA TYR A 345 24.98 -32.24 15.55
C TYR A 345 25.16 -30.80 15.05
N LYS A 346 26.13 -30.56 14.17
CA LYS A 346 26.41 -29.23 13.63
C LYS A 346 25.34 -28.81 12.62
N SER A 347 24.87 -29.74 11.79
CA SER A 347 23.78 -29.50 10.84
C SER A 347 22.54 -28.96 11.56
N GLU A 348 22.15 -29.60 12.65
CA GLU A 348 20.95 -29.25 13.40
C GLU A 348 21.11 -28.01 14.30
N ARG A 349 22.27 -27.84 14.97
CA ARG A 349 22.44 -26.77 15.96
C ARG A 349 23.11 -25.51 15.45
N ILE A 350 23.80 -25.58 14.32
CA ILE A 350 24.59 -24.45 13.78
C ILE A 350 24.07 -24.06 12.40
N TRP A 351 24.03 -25.01 11.47
CA TRP A 351 23.66 -24.71 10.08
C TRP A 351 22.17 -24.43 9.94
N ARG A 352 21.28 -25.30 10.41
CA ARG A 352 19.83 -25.10 10.27
C ARG A 352 19.37 -23.73 10.78
N PRO A 353 19.72 -23.28 12.01
CA PRO A 353 19.33 -21.95 12.49
C PRO A 353 19.83 -20.80 11.61
N CYS A 354 21.05 -20.92 11.11
CA CYS A 354 21.65 -19.91 10.23
C CYS A 354 20.96 -19.87 8.86
N LEU A 355 20.61 -21.03 8.29
CA LEU A 355 19.87 -21.11 7.03
C LEU A 355 18.43 -20.59 7.19
N GLU A 356 17.79 -20.83 8.34
CA GLU A 356 16.50 -20.23 8.69
C GLU A 356 16.58 -18.69 8.75
N ASP A 357 17.63 -18.12 9.37
CA ASP A 357 17.85 -16.66 9.39
C ASP A 357 18.02 -16.10 7.98
N ILE A 358 18.75 -16.80 7.11
CA ILE A 358 18.93 -16.38 5.72
C ILE A 358 17.59 -16.38 4.97
N ILE A 359 16.79 -17.44 5.10
CA ILE A 359 15.46 -17.49 4.49
C ILE A 359 14.62 -16.31 4.98
N LEU A 360 14.57 -16.07 6.29
CA LEU A 360 13.85 -14.95 6.90
C LEU A 360 14.34 -13.60 6.37
N GLN A 361 15.65 -13.37 6.33
CA GLN A 361 16.21 -12.09 5.87
C GLN A 361 15.85 -11.76 4.41
N TYR A 362 15.75 -12.78 3.57
CA TYR A 362 15.46 -12.61 2.14
C TYR A 362 13.96 -12.62 1.80
N THR A 363 13.09 -13.18 2.65
CA THR A 363 11.68 -13.41 2.29
C THR A 363 10.66 -12.86 3.30
N TYR A 364 11.07 -12.57 4.52
CA TYR A 364 10.14 -12.11 5.55
C TYR A 364 9.64 -10.68 5.25
N PRO A 365 8.35 -10.36 5.54
CA PRO A 365 7.79 -9.04 5.36
C PRO A 365 8.66 -7.91 5.95
N ARG A 366 8.97 -6.90 5.13
CA ARG A 366 9.54 -5.62 5.54
C ARG A 366 8.42 -4.61 5.68
N ILE A 367 8.13 -4.16 6.90
CA ILE A 367 7.06 -3.21 7.21
C ILE A 367 7.64 -1.84 7.57
N ASP A 368 7.01 -0.76 7.10
CA ASP A 368 7.28 0.57 7.65
C ASP A 368 6.65 0.68 9.04
N ALA A 369 7.50 0.46 10.05
CA ALA A 369 7.10 0.38 11.44
C ALA A 369 6.49 1.70 11.94
N GLU A 370 6.96 2.85 11.46
CA GLU A 370 6.54 4.17 11.97
C GLU A 370 5.08 4.50 11.61
N VAL A 371 4.62 4.05 10.44
CA VAL A 371 3.23 4.20 9.97
C VAL A 371 2.24 3.50 10.91
N SER A 372 2.71 2.45 11.58
CA SER A 372 1.91 1.49 12.33
C SER A 372 1.89 1.79 13.85
N LYS A 373 2.96 2.40 14.39
CA LYS A 373 3.18 2.62 15.83
C LYS A 373 2.27 3.67 16.46
N HIS A 374 1.91 4.72 15.75
CA HIS A 374 1.25 5.90 16.34
C HIS A 374 -0.17 6.13 15.84
N LEU A 375 -1.07 6.53 16.73
CA LEU A 375 -2.45 6.89 16.39
C LEU A 375 -2.55 8.12 15.46
N ASN A 376 -1.61 9.07 15.50
CA ASN A 376 -1.68 10.31 14.74
C ASN A 376 -1.18 10.22 13.29
N HIS A 377 -0.73 9.05 12.85
CA HIS A 377 -0.22 8.84 11.51
C HIS A 377 -1.36 8.91 10.46
N LEU A 378 -1.07 9.52 9.31
CA LEU A 378 -1.98 9.54 8.17
C LEU A 378 -1.50 8.58 7.10
N LEU A 379 -2.43 7.91 6.44
CA LEU A 379 -2.09 7.03 5.33
C LEU A 379 -2.99 7.31 4.13
N LYS A 380 -2.43 7.17 2.93
CA LYS A 380 -3.10 7.44 1.66
C LYS A 380 -4.44 6.68 1.58
N SER A 381 -5.50 7.41 1.24
CA SER A 381 -6.84 6.82 1.14
C SER A 381 -6.91 5.74 0.05
N PRO A 382 -7.71 4.68 0.23
CA PRO A 382 -8.15 3.83 -0.87
C PRO A 382 -8.80 4.65 -1.98
N PHE A 383 -8.68 4.17 -3.22
CA PHE A 383 -9.21 4.74 -4.46
C PHE A 383 -8.67 6.11 -4.89
N VAL A 384 -7.73 6.72 -4.16
CA VAL A 384 -7.06 7.92 -4.70
C VAL A 384 -6.17 7.55 -5.87
N VAL A 385 -5.90 8.53 -6.73
CA VAL A 385 -5.04 8.33 -7.89
C VAL A 385 -3.60 8.62 -7.48
N HIS A 386 -2.68 7.78 -7.93
CA HIS A 386 -1.26 8.03 -7.73
C HIS A 386 -0.75 9.02 -8.81
N PRO A 387 -0.25 10.21 -8.44
CA PRO A 387 0.01 11.29 -9.40
C PRO A 387 1.05 10.94 -10.46
N ALA A 388 2.07 10.14 -10.11
CA ALA A 388 3.13 9.79 -11.06
C ALA A 388 2.79 8.61 -11.99
N THR A 389 1.71 7.86 -11.73
CA THR A 389 1.38 6.64 -12.50
C THR A 389 -0.03 6.71 -13.09
N GLY A 390 -0.88 7.63 -12.63
CA GLY A 390 -2.28 7.72 -13.05
C GLY A 390 -3.15 6.55 -12.55
N ARG A 391 -2.57 5.60 -11.80
CA ARG A 391 -3.23 4.38 -11.32
C ARG A 391 -4.08 4.67 -10.08
N VAL A 392 -5.23 4.02 -10.00
CA VAL A 392 -6.12 4.08 -8.84
C VAL A 392 -5.62 3.16 -7.72
N CYS A 393 -5.61 3.62 -6.47
CA CYS A 393 -5.21 2.80 -5.33
C CYS A 393 -6.31 1.78 -4.97
N VAL A 394 -6.35 0.64 -5.67
CA VAL A 394 -7.45 -0.33 -5.58
C VAL A 394 -7.24 -1.38 -4.47
N PRO A 395 -8.31 -1.84 -3.80
CA PRO A 395 -8.25 -2.97 -2.89
C PRO A 395 -7.94 -4.28 -3.62
N LEU A 396 -7.17 -5.17 -2.99
CA LEU A 396 -6.80 -6.48 -3.51
C LEU A 396 -7.26 -7.58 -2.56
N GLU A 397 -7.67 -8.71 -3.11
CA GLU A 397 -8.00 -9.91 -2.34
C GLU A 397 -6.70 -10.66 -1.98
N PRO A 398 -6.44 -11.01 -0.70
CA PRO A 398 -5.20 -11.66 -0.28
C PRO A 398 -4.87 -12.93 -1.07
N SER A 399 -5.88 -13.75 -1.38
CA SER A 399 -5.69 -14.99 -2.14
C SER A 399 -5.32 -14.80 -3.61
N LYS A 400 -5.51 -13.59 -4.16
CA LYS A 400 -5.20 -13.25 -5.56
C LYS A 400 -4.06 -12.25 -5.69
N VAL A 401 -3.38 -11.94 -4.58
CA VAL A 401 -2.30 -10.96 -4.58
C VAL A 401 -1.15 -11.36 -5.52
N PHE A 402 -0.84 -12.66 -5.61
CA PHE A 402 0.18 -13.19 -6.51
C PHE A 402 -0.21 -13.08 -7.98
N ASP A 403 -1.51 -13.02 -8.31
CA ASP A 403 -2.01 -12.90 -9.69
C ASP A 403 -2.03 -11.45 -10.16
N PHE A 404 -2.07 -10.48 -9.23
CA PHE A 404 -2.06 -9.07 -9.55
C PHE A 404 -0.75 -8.64 -10.21
N ASP A 405 -0.83 -8.03 -11.39
CA ASP A 405 0.29 -7.38 -12.06
C ASP A 405 0.29 -5.89 -11.71
N PRO A 406 1.29 -5.36 -10.99
CA PRO A 406 1.33 -3.94 -10.66
C PRO A 406 1.50 -3.04 -11.89
N GLU A 407 1.93 -3.58 -13.04
CA GLU A 407 2.12 -2.80 -14.26
C GLU A 407 0.84 -2.64 -15.08
N ALA A 408 0.07 -3.72 -15.22
CA ALA A 408 -1.11 -3.78 -16.10
C ALA A 408 -2.44 -4.09 -15.37
N GLY A 409 -2.39 -4.66 -14.16
CA GLY A 409 -3.58 -5.11 -13.43
C GLY A 409 -4.38 -4.01 -12.76
N CYS A 410 -3.90 -2.76 -12.77
CA CYS A 410 -4.52 -1.63 -12.12
C CYS A 410 -5.08 -0.63 -13.14
N PRO A 411 -6.37 -0.24 -13.06
CA PRO A 411 -6.92 0.75 -13.97
C PRO A 411 -6.31 2.14 -13.74
N THR A 412 -6.10 2.86 -14.84
CA THR A 412 -5.71 4.28 -14.83
C THR A 412 -6.92 5.19 -14.98
N VAL A 413 -6.82 6.44 -14.54
CA VAL A 413 -7.92 7.41 -14.71
C VAL A 413 -8.28 7.58 -16.19
N ALA A 414 -7.30 7.72 -17.08
CA ALA A 414 -7.54 7.88 -18.51
C ALA A 414 -8.28 6.66 -19.10
N GLN A 415 -7.91 5.45 -18.70
CA GLN A 415 -8.63 4.23 -19.10
C GLN A 415 -10.09 4.28 -18.63
N LEU A 416 -10.33 4.55 -17.35
CA LEU A 416 -11.69 4.55 -16.78
C LEU A 416 -12.60 5.60 -17.42
N LEU A 417 -12.07 6.78 -17.74
CA LEU A 417 -12.81 7.83 -18.42
C LEU A 417 -13.14 7.45 -19.88
N ARG A 418 -12.21 6.78 -20.58
CA ARG A 418 -12.48 6.23 -21.93
C ARG A 418 -13.56 5.17 -21.90
N GLU A 419 -13.49 4.22 -20.97
CA GLU A 419 -14.52 3.18 -20.78
C GLU A 419 -15.90 3.78 -20.52
N LEU A 420 -15.97 4.80 -19.65
CA LEU A 420 -17.21 5.48 -19.34
C LEU A 420 -17.79 6.23 -20.55
N ASN A 421 -16.95 6.94 -21.30
CA ASN A 421 -17.38 7.65 -22.51
C ASN A 421 -17.85 6.66 -23.60
N ALA A 422 -17.17 5.53 -23.77
CA ALA A 422 -17.57 4.47 -24.71
C ALA A 422 -18.90 3.82 -24.31
N TYR A 423 -19.10 3.57 -23.01
CA TYR A 423 -20.37 3.10 -22.48
C TYR A 423 -21.49 4.11 -22.76
N GLU A 424 -21.27 5.39 -22.52
CA GLU A 424 -22.27 6.43 -22.80
C GLU A 424 -22.58 6.57 -24.30
N ALA A 425 -21.56 6.49 -25.16
CA ALA A 425 -21.76 6.56 -26.60
C ALA A 425 -22.62 5.39 -27.12
N SER A 426 -22.35 4.17 -26.66
CA SER A 426 -23.11 2.98 -27.03
C SER A 426 -24.55 2.99 -26.50
N HIS A 427 -24.81 3.64 -25.36
CA HIS A 427 -26.13 3.66 -24.72
C HIS A 427 -26.95 4.93 -25.01
N LYS A 428 -26.37 5.94 -25.67
CA LYS A 428 -27.09 7.14 -26.15
C LYS A 428 -28.10 6.86 -27.26
N HIS A 429 -28.05 5.70 -27.92
CA HIS A 429 -29.05 5.28 -28.91
C HIS A 429 -30.27 4.56 -28.32
N ALA A 430 -30.36 4.40 -26.99
CA ALA A 430 -31.47 3.70 -26.32
C ALA A 430 -32.34 4.59 -25.41
N SER A 431 -32.06 5.89 -25.25
CA SER A 431 -32.92 6.84 -24.52
C SER A 431 -32.55 8.30 -24.84
N PRO A 432 -33.52 9.22 -24.98
CA PRO A 432 -33.23 10.63 -25.22
C PRO A 432 -32.52 11.24 -24.00
N ALA A 433 -31.66 12.22 -24.27
CA ALA A 433 -30.78 12.87 -23.30
C ALA A 433 -31.48 13.19 -21.96
N VAL A 434 -31.15 12.41 -20.93
CA VAL A 434 -31.34 12.85 -19.55
C VAL A 434 -30.36 14.00 -19.36
N LYS A 435 -30.87 15.24 -19.40
CA LYS A 435 -30.15 16.41 -18.89
C LYS A 435 -29.64 16.04 -17.50
N SER A 436 -28.33 16.12 -17.28
CA SER A 436 -27.76 15.90 -15.95
C SER A 436 -28.44 16.85 -14.97
N ASN A 437 -29.38 16.36 -14.17
CA ASN A 437 -30.00 17.15 -13.12
C ASN A 437 -29.02 17.19 -11.94
N TYR A 438 -27.89 17.86 -12.14
CA TYR A 438 -27.03 18.33 -11.06
C TYR A 438 -27.61 19.66 -10.56
N LYS A 439 -28.76 19.58 -9.89
CA LYS A 439 -29.29 20.68 -9.08
C LYS A 439 -29.27 20.21 -7.63
N ASN A 440 -28.37 20.82 -6.86
CA ASN A 440 -28.42 20.82 -5.39
C ASN A 440 -29.82 21.30 -4.97
N GLN A 441 -30.67 20.39 -4.51
CA GLN A 441 -31.86 20.77 -3.73
C GLN A 441 -31.68 20.29 -2.30
N VAL A 442 -31.25 21.23 -1.47
CA VAL A 442 -31.55 21.25 -0.05
C VAL A 442 -33.08 21.26 0.07
N THR A 443 -33.66 20.19 0.59
CA THR A 443 -35.03 20.22 1.10
C THR A 443 -35.03 19.68 2.52
N THR A 444 -35.28 20.61 3.43
CA THR A 444 -35.65 20.39 4.82
C THR A 444 -36.88 19.47 4.89
N ALA A 445 -36.73 18.31 5.53
CA ALA A 445 -37.83 17.40 5.78
C ALA A 445 -38.76 18.00 6.85
N SER A 446 -39.99 18.36 6.43
CA SER A 446 -41.16 18.38 7.31
C SER A 446 -42.03 17.19 6.92
N ALA A 447 -42.49 16.46 7.94
CA ALA A 447 -43.22 15.22 7.83
C ALA A 447 -44.65 15.43 7.29
N THR A 448 -45.08 14.57 6.36
CA THR A 448 -46.42 13.96 6.35
C THR A 448 -46.46 12.81 5.35
N ALA A 449 -47.08 11.71 5.77
CA ALA A 449 -47.19 10.45 5.06
C ALA A 449 -48.18 10.52 3.89
N THR A 450 -47.94 9.72 2.84
CA THR A 450 -48.95 8.85 2.20
C THR A 450 -48.28 7.87 1.24
N THR A 451 -48.89 6.70 1.18
CA THR A 451 -48.52 5.45 0.50
C THR A 451 -48.68 5.52 -1.02
N GLU A 452 -47.77 4.91 -1.78
CA GLU A 452 -47.99 3.77 -2.69
C GLU A 452 -46.79 3.55 -3.63
N GLY A 453 -46.58 2.30 -4.02
CA GLY A 453 -45.31 1.75 -4.45
C GLY A 453 -44.79 2.23 -5.81
N ASP A 454 -43.49 2.52 -5.83
CA ASP A 454 -42.66 2.41 -7.01
C ASP A 454 -41.37 1.67 -6.62
N SER A 455 -41.14 0.53 -7.27
CA SER A 455 -39.98 -0.34 -7.06
C SER A 455 -38.70 0.44 -7.36
N GLY A 456 -38.00 0.85 -6.30
CA GLY A 456 -36.80 1.68 -6.37
C GLY A 456 -35.70 1.04 -7.22
N ALA A 457 -35.61 1.45 -8.48
CA ALA A 457 -34.45 1.23 -9.31
C ALA A 457 -33.28 2.02 -8.71
N THR A 458 -32.39 1.33 -8.00
CA THR A 458 -31.11 1.89 -7.54
C THR A 458 -30.38 2.51 -8.73
N VAL A 459 -30.22 3.84 -8.71
CA VAL A 459 -29.45 4.59 -9.71
C VAL A 459 -28.04 4.01 -9.73
N LYS A 460 -27.70 3.29 -10.80
CA LYS A 460 -26.38 2.66 -10.98
C LYS A 460 -25.29 3.73 -10.98
N GLN A 461 -24.28 3.57 -10.14
CA GLN A 461 -23.16 4.51 -10.06
C GLN A 461 -22.26 4.37 -11.29
N ASP A 462 -21.63 5.45 -11.76
CA ASP A 462 -20.86 5.44 -13.02
C ASP A 462 -19.70 4.45 -13.03
N TRP A 463 -19.07 4.19 -11.88
CA TRP A 463 -18.00 3.19 -11.76
C TRP A 463 -18.48 1.76 -12.02
N GLU A 464 -19.79 1.47 -11.95
CA GLU A 464 -20.33 0.15 -12.29
C GLU A 464 -20.19 -0.18 -13.79
N LYS A 465 -19.92 0.84 -14.61
CA LYS A 465 -19.78 0.77 -16.07
C LYS A 465 -18.32 0.66 -16.51
N THR A 466 -17.38 0.58 -15.57
CA THR A 466 -15.94 0.59 -15.84
C THR A 466 -15.24 -0.59 -15.18
N SER A 467 -13.98 -0.80 -15.53
CA SER A 467 -13.07 -1.78 -14.92
C SER A 467 -12.77 -1.50 -13.44
N LEU A 468 -13.24 -0.37 -12.89
CA LEU A 468 -13.18 -0.08 -11.45
C LEU A 468 -14.18 -0.92 -10.63
N ARG A 469 -15.26 -1.41 -11.26
CA ARG A 469 -16.34 -2.16 -10.61
C ARG A 469 -15.90 -3.29 -9.67
N PRO A 470 -15.09 -4.29 -10.08
CA PRO A 470 -14.74 -5.40 -9.20
C PRO A 470 -14.05 -4.94 -7.91
N PHE A 471 -13.24 -3.89 -8.00
CA PHE A 471 -12.54 -3.31 -6.85
C PHE A 471 -13.50 -2.61 -5.89
N VAL A 472 -14.48 -1.85 -6.39
CA VAL A 472 -15.49 -1.21 -5.55
C VAL A 472 -16.42 -2.24 -4.90
N GLN A 473 -16.75 -3.32 -5.61
CA GLN A 473 -17.56 -4.42 -5.05
C GLN A 473 -16.84 -5.14 -3.91
N LEU A 474 -15.52 -5.39 -4.05
CA LEU A 474 -14.69 -5.93 -2.97
C LEU A 474 -14.72 -5.01 -1.75
N PHE A 475 -14.58 -3.69 -1.97
CA PHE A 475 -14.63 -2.71 -0.89
C PHE A 475 -16.01 -2.62 -0.23
N GLU A 476 -17.09 -2.65 -1.01
CA GLU A 476 -18.47 -2.64 -0.51
C GLU A 476 -18.75 -3.86 0.37
N LYS A 477 -18.29 -5.05 -0.03
CA LYS A 477 -18.38 -6.27 0.79
C LYS A 477 -17.67 -6.08 2.13
N HIS A 478 -16.47 -5.50 2.12
CA HIS A 478 -15.70 -5.20 3.32
C HIS A 478 -16.43 -4.19 4.24
N CYS A 479 -16.96 -3.09 3.68
CA CYS A 479 -17.73 -2.08 4.42
C CYS A 479 -18.97 -2.70 5.10
N ASN A 480 -19.71 -3.52 4.35
CA ASN A 480 -20.92 -4.17 4.84
C ASN A 480 -20.62 -5.15 5.99
N ALA A 481 -19.48 -5.85 5.93
CA ALA A 481 -19.05 -6.73 7.02
C ALA A 481 -18.76 -5.95 8.31
N ILE A 482 -18.06 -4.82 8.23
CA ILE A 482 -17.78 -3.95 9.39
C ILE A 482 -19.08 -3.39 9.97
N ALA A 483 -19.97 -2.88 9.10
CA ALA A 483 -21.24 -2.30 9.53
C ALA A 483 -22.13 -3.35 10.23
N LYS A 484 -22.14 -4.59 9.72
CA LYS A 484 -22.85 -5.71 10.35
C LYS A 484 -22.34 -5.97 11.76
N ASP A 485 -21.03 -6.14 11.93
CA ASP A 485 -20.44 -6.48 13.23
C ASP A 485 -20.55 -5.32 14.23
N THR A 486 -20.41 -4.08 13.75
CA THR A 486 -20.58 -2.87 14.58
C THR A 486 -22.01 -2.73 15.08
N ARG A 487 -23.01 -3.05 14.25
CA ARG A 487 -24.42 -3.02 14.64
C ARG A 487 -24.78 -4.16 15.60
N ALA A 488 -24.22 -5.35 15.39
CA ALA A 488 -24.39 -6.46 16.31
C ALA A 488 -23.88 -6.09 17.71
N ALA A 489 -22.65 -5.55 17.81
CA ALA A 489 -22.08 -5.09 19.07
C ALA A 489 -22.90 -3.99 19.75
N ARG A 490 -23.49 -3.05 18.98
CA ARG A 490 -24.38 -2.01 19.55
C ARG A 490 -25.67 -2.61 20.12
N ARG A 491 -26.25 -3.64 19.48
CA ARG A 491 -27.45 -4.32 19.97
C ARG A 491 -27.16 -5.09 21.26
N GLU A 492 -26.04 -5.81 21.31
CA GLU A 492 -25.61 -6.53 22.52
C GLU A 492 -25.44 -5.58 23.72
N ILE A 493 -24.81 -4.42 23.52
CA ILE A 493 -24.67 -3.39 24.56
C ILE A 493 -26.04 -2.85 25.01
N GLN A 494 -26.96 -2.66 24.06
CA GLN A 494 -28.31 -2.16 24.38
C GLN A 494 -29.13 -3.20 25.17
N GLU A 495 -29.01 -4.49 24.84
CA GLU A 495 -29.65 -5.59 25.54
C GLU A 495 -29.09 -5.76 26.96
N GLN A 496 -27.77 -5.72 27.13
CA GLN A 496 -27.13 -5.76 28.45
C GLN A 496 -27.59 -4.61 29.35
N ASN A 497 -27.61 -3.39 28.82
CA ASN A 497 -28.09 -2.23 29.56
C ASN A 497 -29.59 -2.31 29.89
N ALA A 498 -30.38 -3.08 29.12
CA ALA A 498 -31.81 -3.26 29.38
C ALA A 498 -32.10 -4.35 30.42
N THR A 499 -31.19 -5.31 30.62
CA THR A 499 -31.31 -6.37 31.64
C THR A 499 -30.78 -5.97 33.02
N ASP A 500 -30.01 -4.89 33.11
CA ASP A 500 -29.47 -4.34 34.37
C ASP A 500 -30.45 -3.38 35.09
N PHE A 501 -31.65 -3.16 34.52
CA PHE A 501 -32.79 -2.47 35.14
C PHE A 501 -33.91 -3.47 35.43
#